data_AF-A0AAW1AU38-F1
#
_entry.id   AF-A0AAW1AU38-F1
#
_cell.length_a   1.000
_cell.length_b   1.000
_cell.length_c   1.000
_cell.angle_alpha   90.00
_cell.angle_beta   90.00
_cell.angle_gamma   90.00
#
_symmetry.space_group_name_H-M   'P 1'
#
loop_
_entity.id
_entity.type
_entity.pdbx_description
1 polymer ?
#
loop_
_entity_poly.entity_id
_entity_poly.type
_entity_poly.pdbx_seq_one_letter_code
_entity_poly.pdbx_strand_id
1 'polypeptide(L)' 'MDDASASAGYSYRHMERKMSAMACTVFNELRLEGKLCDVIIKVNGCEFNAHKNILCSCSSYFRSVLPVS' A
#
# COMPACT_ATOMS: atom_id res chain seq x y z
N MET A 1 -9.08 34.34 7.67
CA MET A 1 -9.10 32.86 7.63
C MET A 1 -9.99 32.51 6.46
N ASP A 2 -9.37 32.14 5.36
CA ASP A 2 -9.79 32.53 4.03
C ASP A 2 -10.26 31.28 3.28
N ASP A 3 -11.49 31.28 2.78
CA ASP A 3 -12.17 30.14 2.13
C ASP A 3 -11.39 29.53 0.95
N ALA A 4 -10.56 30.33 0.27
CA ALA A 4 -9.72 29.88 -0.84
C ALA A 4 -8.68 28.82 -0.40
N SER A 5 -8.13 28.97 0.80
CA SER A 5 -7.13 28.06 1.38
C SER A 5 -7.73 26.68 1.70
N ALA A 6 -9.01 26.65 2.11
CA ALA A 6 -9.73 25.42 2.40
C ALA A 6 -10.09 24.63 1.12
N SER A 7 -10.46 25.33 0.04
CA SER A 7 -10.80 24.70 -1.26
C SER A 7 -9.59 24.05 -1.93
N ALA A 8 -8.43 24.72 -1.93
CA ALA A 8 -7.19 24.16 -2.44
C ALA A 8 -6.74 22.92 -1.64
N GLY A 9 -6.81 22.99 -0.30
CA GLY A 9 -6.51 21.86 0.57
C GLY A 9 -7.45 20.67 0.39
N TYR A 10 -8.74 20.91 0.13
CA TYR A 10 -9.70 19.85 -0.15
C TYR A 10 -9.41 19.14 -1.49
N SER A 11 -9.14 19.92 -2.55
CA SER A 11 -8.81 19.38 -3.87
C SER A 11 -7.55 18.53 -3.85
N TYR A 12 -6.50 19.01 -3.16
CA TYR A 12 -5.26 18.27 -2.98
C TYR A 12 -5.47 16.93 -2.26
N ARG A 13 -6.18 16.92 -1.11
CA ARG A 13 -6.52 15.69 -0.37
C ARG A 13 -7.42 14.73 -1.16
N HIS A 14 -8.27 15.24 -2.04
CA HIS A 14 -9.06 14.41 -2.94
C HIS A 14 -8.18 13.72 -3.99
N MET A 15 -7.26 14.46 -4.61
CA MET A 15 -6.30 13.91 -5.57
C MET A 15 -5.39 12.87 -4.91
N GLU A 16 -4.82 13.14 -3.73
CA GLU A 16 -3.98 12.18 -2.99
C GLU A 16 -4.73 10.87 -2.72
N ARG A 17 -5.99 10.93 -2.26
CA ARG A 17 -6.80 9.74 -2.02
C ARG A 17 -7.04 8.94 -3.30
N LYS A 18 -7.35 9.60 -4.41
CA LYS A 18 -7.54 8.94 -5.71
C LYS A 18 -6.25 8.28 -6.19
N MET A 19 -5.11 8.96 -6.05
CA MET A 19 -3.81 8.42 -6.41
C MET A 19 -3.43 7.21 -5.54
N SER A 20 -3.68 7.27 -4.24
CA SER A 20 -3.46 6.15 -3.32
C SER A 20 -4.33 4.93 -3.69
N ALA A 21 -5.61 5.14 -4.00
CA ALA A 21 -6.49 4.06 -4.43
C ALA A 21 -6.02 3.41 -5.74
N MET A 22 -5.61 4.21 -6.73
CA MET A 22 -5.05 3.72 -7.99
C MET A 22 -3.76 2.91 -7.75
N ALA A 23 -2.86 3.40 -6.88
CA ALA A 23 -1.63 2.68 -6.54
C ALA A 23 -1.93 1.32 -5.89
N CYS A 24 -2.90 1.25 -4.98
CA CYS A 24 -3.33 -0.02 -4.37
C CYS A 24 -3.85 -1.03 -5.41
N THR A 25 -4.61 -0.56 -6.41
CA THR A 25 -5.07 -1.42 -7.52
C THR A 25 -3.89 -2.00 -8.29
N VAL A 26 -2.92 -1.16 -8.68
CA VAL A 26 -1.73 -1.61 -9.43
C VAL A 26 -0.90 -2.61 -8.62
N PHE A 27 -0.66 -2.36 -7.33
CA PHE A 27 0.09 -3.31 -6.49
C PHE A 27 -0.65 -4.63 -6.32
N ASN A 28 -1.99 -4.61 -6.28
CA ASN A 28 -2.78 -5.83 -6.23
C ASN A 28 -2.68 -6.65 -7.52
N GLU A 29 -2.70 -6.00 -8.69
CA GLU A 29 -2.49 -6.67 -9.98
C GLU A 29 -1.11 -7.31 -10.05
N LEU A 30 -0.05 -6.57 -9.70
CA LEU A 30 1.31 -7.10 -9.62
C LEU A 30 1.41 -8.29 -8.67
N ARG A 31 0.71 -8.25 -7.53
CA ARG A 31 0.65 -9.36 -6.57
C ARG A 31 0.00 -10.60 -7.18
N LEU A 32 -1.11 -10.43 -7.90
CA LEU A 32 -1.82 -11.53 -8.57
C LEU A 32 -0.97 -12.14 -9.70
N GLU A 33 -0.17 -11.34 -10.38
CA GLU A 33 0.79 -11.78 -11.40
C GLU A 33 2.11 -12.33 -10.82
N GLY A 34 2.31 -12.27 -9.50
CA GLY A 34 3.55 -12.68 -8.84
C GLY A 34 4.74 -11.75 -9.11
N LYS A 35 4.51 -10.55 -9.63
CA LYS A 35 5.56 -9.58 -9.99
C LYS A 35 5.97 -8.75 -8.78
N LEU A 36 7.28 -8.56 -8.66
CA LEU A 36 7.92 -7.76 -7.61
C LEU A 36 7.65 -8.25 -6.18
N CYS A 37 6.96 -9.37 -6.00
CA CYS A 37 6.75 -10.00 -4.71
C CYS A 37 8.09 -10.50 -4.16
N ASP A 38 8.42 -10.06 -2.96
CA ASP A 38 9.70 -10.31 -2.29
C ASP A 38 9.52 -11.07 -0.96
N VAL A 39 8.29 -11.47 -0.65
CA VAL A 39 7.93 -12.31 0.50
C VAL A 39 6.78 -13.27 0.17
N ILE A 40 6.83 -14.46 0.75
CA ILE A 40 5.74 -15.44 0.77
C ILE A 40 5.27 -15.63 2.20
N ILE A 41 3.99 -15.38 2.46
CA ILE A 41 3.35 -15.65 3.75
C ILE A 41 2.71 -17.03 3.68
N LYS A 42 3.02 -17.91 4.64
CA LYS A 42 2.41 -19.25 4.74
C LYS A 42 1.42 -19.28 5.90
N VAL A 43 0.18 -19.64 5.64
CA VAL A 43 -0.87 -19.78 6.68
C VAL A 43 -1.68 -21.02 6.39
N ASN A 44 -1.73 -21.96 7.35
CA ASN A 44 -2.53 -23.19 7.26
C ASN A 44 -2.30 -23.99 5.96
N GLY A 45 -1.06 -24.04 5.47
CA GLY A 45 -0.71 -24.76 4.23
C GLY A 45 -0.98 -23.97 2.93
N CYS A 46 -1.55 -22.77 3.01
CA CYS A 46 -1.68 -21.86 1.87
C CYS A 46 -0.48 -20.91 1.80
N GLU A 47 -0.06 -20.57 0.58
CA GLU A 47 1.02 -19.61 0.32
C GLU A 47 0.48 -18.35 -0.36
N PHE A 48 0.94 -17.19 0.11
CA PHE A 48 0.54 -15.89 -0.40
C PHE A 48 1.77 -15.07 -0.76
N ASN A 49 1.98 -14.85 -2.06
CA ASN A 49 2.97 -13.88 -2.55
C ASN A 49 2.52 -12.46 -2.16
N ALA A 50 3.46 -11.66 -1.67
CA ALA A 50 3.19 -10.28 -1.27
C ALA A 50 4.44 -9.40 -1.39
N HIS A 51 4.24 -8.09 -1.19
CA HIS A 51 5.27 -7.06 -1.19
C HIS A 51 5.56 -6.61 0.24
N LYS A 52 6.80 -6.76 0.73
CA LYS A 52 7.21 -6.38 2.09
C LYS A 52 6.92 -4.93 2.38
N ASN A 53 7.26 -4.02 1.47
CA ASN A 53 7.07 -2.57 1.65
C ASN A 53 5.59 -2.19 1.85
N ILE A 54 4.66 -2.81 1.11
CA ILE A 54 3.22 -2.58 1.25
C ILE A 54 2.72 -3.13 2.59
N LEU A 55 3.11 -4.36 2.95
CA LEU A 55 2.76 -4.96 4.24
C LEU A 55 3.27 -4.13 5.42
N CYS A 56 4.55 -3.75 5.38
CA CYS A 56 5.18 -2.90 6.37
C CYS A 56 4.44 -1.57 6.48
N SER A 57 4.09 -0.92 5.37
CA SER A 57 3.36 0.36 5.39
C SER A 57 2.01 0.25 6.11
N CYS A 58 1.26 -0.82 5.84
CA CYS A 58 -0.10 -1.02 6.34
C CYS A 58 -0.21 -1.71 7.71
N SER A 59 0.87 -2.30 8.23
CA SER A 59 0.83 -3.08 9.48
C SER A 59 2.10 -2.90 10.31
N SER A 60 1.95 -2.42 11.55
CA SER A 60 3.07 -2.32 12.51
C SER A 60 3.71 -3.67 12.83
N TYR A 61 2.92 -4.75 12.83
CA TYR A 61 3.45 -6.11 13.01
C TYR A 61 4.45 -6.46 11.91
N PHE A 62 4.04 -6.37 10.63
CA PHE A 62 4.93 -6.68 9.51
C PHE A 62 6.15 -5.77 9.47
N ARG A 63 5.98 -4.50 9.80
CA ARG A 63 7.08 -3.53 9.92
C ARG A 63 8.12 -3.93 10.97
N SER A 64 7.71 -4.61 12.05
CA SER A 64 8.61 -5.05 13.12
C SER A 64 9.32 -6.37 12.84
N VAL A 65 8.70 -7.26 12.04
CA VAL A 65 9.20 -8.64 11.83
C VAL A 65 9.83 -8.87 10.47
N LEU A 66 9.54 -8.03 9.46
CA LEU A 66 10.13 -8.15 8.13
C LEU A 66 11.40 -7.29 8.03
N PRO A 67 12.53 -7.85 7.57
CA PRO A 67 13.74 -7.08 7.34
C PRO A 67 13.55 -6.11 6.18
N VAL A 68 13.87 -4.83 6.41
CA VAL A 68 14.05 -3.84 5.34
C VAL A 68 15.51 -3.92 4.90
N SER A 69 15.73 -4.41 3.69
CA SER A 69 17.04 -4.56 3.06
C SER A 69 17.02 -3.91 1.70
#